data_AF-A0A2Z5UX57-F1
#
_entry.id   AF-A0A2Z5UX57-F1
#
_cell.length_a   1.000
_cell.length_b   1.000
_cell.length_c   1.000
_cell.angle_alpha   90.00
_cell.angle_beta   90.00
_cell.angle_gamma   90.00
#
_symmetry.space_group_name_H-M   'P 1'
#
loop_
_entity.id
_entity.type
_entity.pdbx_description
1 polymer ?
#
loop_
_entity_poly.entity_id
_entity_poly.type
_entity_poly.pdbx_seq_one_letter_code
_entity_poly.pdbx_strand_id
1 'polypeptide(L)'
;MKNTKLESKTSIKDVFLWLAIGVGLVLAIGVNYHFSHQPLAIRLIAWIMGILMLAALFFYTTQGQRLWSFSQAARAELYKVVWPTRQETVRTTLLVMVMVLLAGLFLWAVDSFLLWLVAFLTS
;
A
#
# COMPACT_ATOMS: atom_id res chain seq x y z
N MET A 1 24.65 -15.72 -17.11
CA MET A 1 23.22 -16.00 -16.81
C MET A 1 23.14 -17.19 -15.84
N LYS A 2 23.11 -16.96 -14.53
CA LYS A 2 22.78 -17.97 -13.51
C LYS A 2 21.32 -17.75 -13.10
N ASN A 3 20.42 -18.15 -13.99
CA ASN A 3 19.00 -18.19 -13.68
C ASN A 3 18.73 -19.39 -12.75
N THR A 4 17.69 -19.24 -11.93
CA THR A 4 16.97 -20.31 -11.23
C THR A 4 17.69 -21.08 -10.13
N LYS A 5 18.09 -20.39 -9.05
CA LYS A 5 17.81 -20.94 -7.71
C LYS A 5 16.37 -20.58 -7.31
N LEU A 6 15.43 -21.08 -8.10
CA LEU A 6 14.01 -21.20 -7.73
C LEU A 6 13.81 -22.51 -6.97
N GLU A 7 14.70 -22.85 -6.05
CA GLU A 7 14.34 -23.77 -4.99
C GLU A 7 13.82 -22.92 -3.83
N SER A 8 12.54 -22.61 -3.93
CA SER A 8 11.68 -22.43 -2.77
C SER A 8 11.79 -23.71 -1.93
N LYS A 9 12.82 -23.79 -1.09
CA LYS A 9 12.90 -24.82 -0.05
C LYS A 9 11.84 -24.45 1.00
N THR A 10 10.57 -24.68 0.65
CA THR A 10 9.46 -24.57 1.58
C THR A 10 9.80 -25.52 2.71
N SER A 11 10.18 -24.96 3.85
CA SER A 11 10.58 -25.76 4.99
C SER A 11 9.36 -26.59 5.37
N ILE A 12 9.54 -27.88 5.63
CA ILE A 12 8.46 -28.73 6.15
C ILE A 12 7.82 -28.06 7.37
N LYS A 13 8.61 -27.34 8.16
CA LYS A 13 8.15 -26.51 9.29
C LYS A 13 7.15 -25.43 8.86
N ASP A 14 7.38 -24.73 7.75
CA ASP A 14 6.44 -23.72 7.25
C ASP A 14 5.12 -24.35 6.82
N VAL A 15 5.17 -25.50 6.14
CA VAL A 15 3.96 -26.25 5.77
C VAL A 15 3.18 -26.66 7.02
N PHE A 16 3.86 -27.15 8.06
CA PHE A 16 3.23 -27.50 9.34
C PHE A 16 2.64 -26.28 10.05
N LEU A 17 3.32 -25.12 10.07
CA LEU A 17 2.79 -23.89 10.66
C LEU A 17 1.54 -23.39 9.90
N TRP A 18 1.56 -23.41 8.57
CA TRP A 18 0.39 -23.04 7.75
C TRP A 18 -0.78 -23.99 7.94
N LEU A 19 -0.52 -25.29 8.08
CA LEU A 19 -1.54 -26.29 8.36
C LEU A 19 -2.14 -26.08 9.77
N ALA A 20 -1.31 -25.77 10.77
CA ALA A 20 -1.77 -25.42 12.12
C ALA A 20 -2.63 -24.16 12.14
N ILE A 21 -2.27 -23.13 11.37
CA ILE A 21 -3.09 -21.91 11.18
C ILE A 21 -4.44 -22.26 10.56
N GLY A 22 -4.46 -23.07 9.50
CA GLY A 22 -5.69 -23.52 8.84
C GLY A 22 -6.61 -24.32 9.78
N VAL A 23 -6.05 -25.25 10.55
CA VAL A 23 -6.80 -26.04 11.56
C VAL A 23 -7.34 -25.13 12.67
N GLY A 24 -6.54 -24.19 13.16
CA GLY A 24 -6.98 -23.21 14.16
C GLY A 24 -8.15 -22.35 13.67
N LEU A 25 -8.14 -21.96 12.40
CA LEU A 25 -9.23 -21.19 11.77
C LEU A 25 -10.52 -22.01 11.65
N VAL A 26 -10.42 -23.27 11.21
CA VAL A 26 -11.56 -24.20 11.12
C VAL A 26 -12.14 -24.48 12.51
N LEU A 27 -11.29 -24.67 13.52
CA LEU A 27 -11.72 -24.84 14.91
C LEU A 27 -12.40 -23.57 15.45
N ALA A 28 -11.88 -22.37 15.16
CA ALA A 28 -12.50 -21.11 15.56
C ALA A 28 -13.90 -20.94 14.92
N ILE A 29 -14.04 -21.31 13.65
CA ILE A 29 -15.33 -21.30 12.94
C ILE A 29 -16.29 -22.36 13.52
N GLY A 30 -15.79 -23.57 13.82
CA GLY A 30 -16.57 -24.65 14.43
C GLY A 30 -17.07 -24.34 15.83
N VAL A 31 -16.21 -23.75 16.68
CA VAL A 31 -16.59 -23.23 18.01
C VAL A 31 -17.67 -22.16 17.86
N ASN A 32 -17.56 -21.29 16.87
CA ASN A 32 -18.58 -20.28 16.59
C ASN A 32 -19.95 -20.87 16.20
N TYR A 33 -19.99 -22.05 15.56
CA TYR A 33 -21.25 -22.71 15.22
C TYR A 33 -21.97 -23.27 16.46
N HIS A 34 -21.21 -23.85 17.39
CA HIS A 34 -21.77 -24.47 18.59
C HIS A 34 -22.25 -23.44 19.64
N PHE A 35 -21.62 -22.27 19.70
CA PHE A 35 -21.94 -21.17 20.62
C PHE A 35 -22.96 -20.16 20.07
N SER A 36 -23.81 -20.57 19.12
CA SER A 36 -24.83 -19.72 18.48
C SER A 36 -25.95 -19.26 19.43
N HIS A 37 -26.17 -19.97 20.55
CA HIS A 37 -27.19 -19.66 21.56
C HIS A 37 -26.68 -18.85 22.77
N GLN A 38 -25.43 -18.39 22.77
CA GLN A 38 -24.77 -17.75 23.92
C GLN A 38 -24.57 -16.23 23.76
N PRO A 39 -24.43 -15.46 24.85
CA PRO A 39 -24.29 -14.01 24.81
C PRO A 39 -23.04 -13.54 24.03
N LEU A 40 -23.17 -12.38 23.38
CA LEU A 40 -22.25 -11.81 22.40
C LEU A 40 -20.79 -11.65 22.90
N ALA A 41 -20.60 -11.54 24.21
CA ALA A 41 -19.29 -11.37 24.85
C ALA A 41 -18.37 -12.59 24.68
N ILE A 42 -18.87 -13.82 24.84
CA ILE A 42 -18.06 -15.05 24.73
C ILE A 42 -17.57 -15.23 23.29
N ARG A 43 -18.42 -14.87 22.32
CA ARG A 43 -18.07 -14.90 20.89
C ARG A 43 -16.93 -13.93 20.58
N LEU A 44 -17.02 -12.67 21.01
CA LEU A 44 -15.97 -11.67 20.82
C LEU A 44 -14.62 -12.11 21.40
N ILE A 45 -14.63 -12.65 22.63
CA ILE A 45 -13.40 -13.14 23.27
C ILE A 45 -12.79 -14.30 22.49
N ALA A 46 -13.61 -15.25 21.99
CA ALA A 46 -13.14 -16.34 21.16
C ALA A 46 -12.53 -15.86 19.83
N TRP A 47 -13.13 -14.86 19.18
CA TRP A 47 -12.58 -14.23 17.96
C TRP A 47 -11.25 -13.51 18.24
N ILE A 48 -11.18 -12.74 19.32
CA ILE A 48 -9.95 -12.03 19.71
C ILE A 48 -8.83 -13.02 20.04
N MET A 49 -9.10 -14.05 20.83
CA MET A 49 -8.14 -15.11 21.15
C MET A 49 -7.67 -15.86 19.89
N GLY A 50 -8.59 -16.20 18.98
CA GLY A 50 -8.26 -16.87 17.72
C GLY A 50 -7.37 -16.00 16.84
N ILE A 51 -7.71 -14.73 16.65
CA ILE A 51 -6.90 -13.77 15.88
C ILE A 51 -5.52 -13.62 16.50
N LEU A 52 -5.43 -13.50 17.82
CA LEU A 52 -4.17 -13.31 18.54
C LEU A 52 -3.27 -14.55 18.43
N MET A 53 -3.85 -15.75 18.53
CA MET A 53 -3.13 -17.01 18.35
C MET A 53 -2.61 -17.18 16.91
N LEU A 54 -3.44 -16.87 15.90
CA LEU A 54 -3.05 -16.92 14.49
C LEU A 54 -1.99 -15.87 14.15
N ALA A 55 -2.11 -14.66 14.71
CA ALA A 55 -1.12 -13.60 14.55
C ALA A 55 0.23 -14.01 15.16
N ALA A 56 0.23 -14.61 16.35
CA ALA A 56 1.44 -15.14 16.97
C ALA A 56 2.11 -16.20 16.08
N LEU A 57 1.35 -17.18 15.57
CA LEU A 57 1.86 -18.20 14.65
C LEU A 57 2.38 -17.61 13.34
N PHE A 58 1.74 -16.56 12.82
CA PHE A 58 2.19 -15.82 11.65
C PHE A 58 3.56 -15.14 11.87
N PHE A 59 3.78 -14.53 13.04
CA PHE A 59 5.08 -13.94 13.40
C PHE A 59 6.20 -14.99 13.50
N TYR A 60 5.88 -16.22 13.93
CA TYR A 60 6.85 -17.32 13.98
C TYR A 60 7.12 -17.98 12.61
N THR A 61 6.30 -17.70 11.60
CA THR A 61 6.50 -18.24 10.24
C THR A 61 7.67 -17.54 9.54
N THR A 62 8.41 -18.25 8.69
CA THR A 62 9.57 -17.69 7.95
C THR A 62 9.22 -16.44 7.13
N GLN A 63 7.97 -16.33 6.68
CA GLN A 63 7.45 -15.15 6.00
C GLN A 63 7.38 -13.91 6.90
N GLY A 64 7.02 -14.06 8.18
CA GLY A 64 6.97 -12.96 9.15
C GLY A 64 8.37 -12.39 9.44
N GLN A 65 9.37 -13.26 9.59
CA GLN A 65 10.77 -12.84 9.78
C GLN A 65 11.35 -12.17 8.53
N ARG A 66 10.99 -12.64 7.33
CA ARG A 66 11.37 -11.98 6.07
C ARG A 66 10.80 -10.58 5.97
N LEU A 67 9.52 -10.38 6.27
CA LEU A 67 8.89 -9.05 6.30
C LEU A 67 9.58 -8.12 7.30
N TRP A 68 9.95 -8.64 8.49
CA TRP A 68 10.68 -7.86 9.48
C TRP A 68 12.06 -7.43 8.98
N SER A 69 12.83 -8.34 8.40
CA SER A 69 14.14 -8.03 7.80
C SER A 69 14.02 -7.06 6.61
N PHE A 70 12.99 -7.23 5.78
CA PHE A 70 12.70 -6.34 4.65
C PHE A 70 12.31 -4.94 5.11
N SER A 71 11.50 -4.82 6.17
CA SER A 71 11.14 -3.52 6.75
C SER A 71 12.38 -2.79 7.31
N GLN A 72 13.30 -3.51 7.93
CA GLN A 72 14.56 -2.93 8.40
C GLN A 72 15.46 -2.49 7.23
N ALA A 73 15.57 -3.31 6.19
CA ALA A 73 16.32 -2.97 4.98
C ALA A 73 15.69 -1.77 4.24
N ALA A 74 14.36 -1.73 4.11
CA ALA A 74 13.62 -0.62 3.51
C ALA A 74 13.85 0.69 4.26
N ARG A 75 13.86 0.66 5.61
CA ARG A 75 14.24 1.84 6.41
C ARG A 75 15.66 2.30 6.11
N ALA A 76 16.62 1.38 6.05
CA ALA A 76 18.00 1.70 5.71
C ALA A 76 18.15 2.30 4.30
N GLU A 77 17.34 1.86 3.34
CA GLU A 77 17.30 2.37 1.97
C GLU A 77 16.69 3.78 1.90
N LEU A 78 15.61 4.04 2.67
CA LEU A 78 14.97 5.35 2.76
C LEU A 78 15.93 6.43 3.27
N TYR A 79 16.86 6.07 4.17
CA TYR A 79 17.90 7.00 4.63
C TYR A 79 18.97 7.30 3.57
N LYS A 80 19.09 6.48 2.52
CA LYS A 80 19.98 6.75 1.37
C LYS A 80 19.30 7.61 0.31
N VAL A 81 18.00 7.85 0.40
CA VAL A 81 17.30 8.78 -0.47
C VAL A 81 17.73 10.18 -0.07
N VAL A 82 18.72 10.70 -0.79
CA VAL A 82 19.09 12.12 -0.72
C VAL A 82 17.93 12.88 -1.32
N TRP A 83 17.07 13.43 -0.46
CA TRP A 83 15.97 14.27 -0.91
C TRP A 83 16.56 15.51 -1.58
N PRO A 84 16.09 15.84 -2.79
CA PRO A 84 16.60 16.98 -3.54
C PRO A 84 16.45 18.25 -2.72
N THR A 85 17.45 19.12 -2.80
CA THR A 85 17.47 20.37 -2.03
C THR A 85 16.34 21.28 -2.52
N ARG A 86 15.72 22.04 -1.61
CA ARG A 86 14.56 22.90 -1.95
C ARG A 86 14.84 23.86 -3.11
N GLN A 87 16.11 24.24 -3.32
CA GLN A 87 16.51 25.16 -4.38
C GLN A 87 16.37 24.54 -5.78
N GLU A 88 16.60 23.24 -5.94
CA GLU A 88 16.44 22.54 -7.21
C GLU A 88 14.97 22.39 -7.57
N THR A 89 14.14 21.98 -6.60
CA THR A 89 12.69 21.84 -6.79
C THR A 89 12.02 23.16 -7.19
N VAL A 90 12.40 24.27 -6.55
CA VAL A 90 11.83 25.60 -6.84
C VAL A 90 12.20 26.09 -8.24
N ARG A 91 13.42 25.81 -8.72
CA ARG A 91 13.82 26.19 -10.09
C ARG A 91 12.96 25.50 -11.14
N THR A 92 12.71 24.20 -10.96
CA THR A 92 11.88 23.45 -11.90
C THR A 92 10.41 23.87 -11.85
N THR A 93 9.83 24.12 -10.66
CA THR A 93 8.45 24.64 -10.58
C THR A 93 8.33 26.06 -11.11
N LEU A 94 9.32 26.93 -10.92
CA LEU A 94 9.31 28.28 -11.48
C LEU A 94 9.30 28.24 -13.01
N LEU A 95 10.11 27.38 -13.64
CA LEU A 95 10.09 27.18 -15.09
C LEU A 95 8.72 26.71 -15.59
N VAL A 96 8.13 25.72 -14.93
CA VAL A 96 6.77 25.24 -15.27
C VAL A 96 5.73 26.34 -15.07
N MET A 97 5.82 27.13 -13.99
CA MET A 97 4.90 28.22 -13.71
C MET A 97 4.96 29.31 -14.80
N VAL A 98 6.16 29.68 -15.26
CA VAL A 98 6.33 30.60 -16.39
C VAL A 98 5.71 30.04 -17.66
N MET A 99 5.94 28.76 -17.97
CA MET A 99 5.35 28.11 -19.15
C MET A 99 3.81 28.12 -19.11
N VAL A 100 3.21 27.82 -17.95
CA VAL A 100 1.74 27.83 -17.78
C VAL A 100 1.18 29.26 -17.87
N LEU A 101 1.86 30.26 -17.31
CA LEU A 101 1.47 31.66 -17.44
C LEU A 101 1.49 32.14 -18.90
N LEU A 102 2.53 31.80 -19.65
CA LEU A 102 2.62 32.14 -21.07
C LEU A 102 1.52 31.46 -21.89
N ALA A 103 1.27 30.17 -21.66
CA ALA A 103 0.19 29.44 -22.32
C ALA A 103 -1.19 30.02 -21.98
N GLY A 104 -1.44 30.34 -20.70
CA GLY A 104 -2.69 30.95 -20.25
C GLY A 104 -2.91 32.34 -20.84
N LEU A 105 -1.86 33.16 -20.92
CA LEU A 105 -1.93 34.49 -21.54
C LEU A 105 -2.22 34.40 -23.04
N PHE A 106 -1.58 33.45 -23.73
CA PHE A 106 -1.81 33.22 -25.16
C PHE A 106 -3.25 32.79 -25.43
N LEU A 107 -3.78 31.81 -24.68
CA LEU A 107 -5.17 31.39 -24.81
C LEU A 107 -6.11 32.57 -24.54
N TRP A 108 -5.94 33.27 -23.42
CA TRP A 108 -6.76 34.44 -23.09
C TRP A 108 -6.79 35.51 -24.19
N ALA A 109 -5.64 35.77 -24.83
CA ALA A 109 -5.57 36.71 -25.96
C ALA A 109 -6.37 36.23 -27.18
N VAL A 110 -6.26 34.94 -27.51
CA VAL A 110 -7.02 34.32 -28.61
C VAL A 110 -8.52 34.33 -28.31
N ASP A 111 -8.93 33.93 -27.10
CA ASP A 111 -10.33 33.95 -26.66
C ASP A 111 -10.91 35.36 -26.76
N SER A 112 -10.18 36.37 -26.25
CA SER A 112 -10.61 37.78 -26.31
C SER A 112 -10.74 38.29 -27.75
N PHE A 113 -9.79 37.90 -28.62
CA PHE A 113 -9.82 38.26 -30.04
C PHE A 113 -10.98 37.61 -30.79
N LEU A 114 -11.24 36.33 -30.54
CA LEU A 114 -12.37 35.60 -31.13
C LEU A 114 -13.72 36.19 -30.69
N LEU A 115 -13.87 36.50 -29.39
CA LEU A 115 -15.08 37.14 -28.87
C LEU A 115 -15.32 38.50 -29.52
N TRP A 116 -14.28 39.32 -29.68
CA TRP A 116 -14.38 40.60 -30.37
C TRP A 116 -14.81 40.44 -31.83
N LEU A 117 -14.24 39.47 -32.55
CA LEU A 117 -14.60 39.19 -33.95
C LEU A 117 -16.05 38.73 -34.09
N VAL A 118 -16.51 37.83 -33.22
CA VAL A 118 -17.90 37.33 -33.22
C VAL A 118 -18.88 38.46 -32.89
N ALA A 119 -18.54 39.31 -31.92
CA ALA A 119 -19.35 40.48 -31.59
C ALA A 119 -19.48 41.43 -32.77
N PHE A 120 -18.38 41.72 -33.48
CA PHE A 120 -18.38 42.57 -34.67
C PHE A 120 -19.19 41.98 -35.84
N LEU A 121 -19.20 40.66 -36.01
CA LEU A 121 -19.96 39.99 -37.09
C LEU A 121 -21.45 39.84 -36.78
N THR A 122 -21.82 39.79 -35.49
CA THR A 122 -23.23 39.64 -35.06
C THR A 122 -23.92 40.98 -34.83
N SER A 123 -23.15 42.07 -34.62
CA SER A 123 -23.63 43.45 -34.60
C SER A 123 -23.79 44.02 -36.01
#